data_AF-A0A7Y0XAJ8-F1
#
_entry.id   AF-A0A7Y0XAJ8-F1
#
_cell.length_a   1.000
_cell.length_b   1.000
_cell.length_c   1.000
_cell.angle_alpha   90.00
_cell.angle_beta   90.00
_cell.angle_gamma   90.00
#
_symmetry.space_group_name_H-M   'P 1'
#
loop_
_entity.id
_entity.type
_entity.pdbx_description
1 polymer ?
#
loop_
_entity_poly.entity_id
_entity_poly.type
_entity_poly.pdbx_seq_one_letter_code
_entity_poly.pdbx_strand_id
1 'polypeptide(L)'
;LGKNIHIVVAMLHDKDIKATIEALTPVATQWYPASLTGPRAATADELCQYLPDGQVHFENPVDAFESARSHAKAGDVILVVGSFHTVGEVLEHWQS
;
A
#
# COMPACT_ATOMS: atom_id res chain seq x y z
N LEU A 1 -0.83 19.81 -13.93
CA LEU A 1 -1.79 18.71 -13.70
C LEU A 1 -1.03 17.63 -12.94
N GLY A 2 -1.34 17.44 -11.66
CA GLY A 2 -0.67 16.40 -10.84
C GLY A 2 -1.08 15.01 -11.34
N LYS A 3 -0.16 14.04 -11.28
CA LYS A 3 -0.48 12.63 -11.56
C LYS A 3 -1.29 12.07 -10.38
N ASN A 4 -2.32 11.26 -10.64
CA ASN A 4 -2.96 10.50 -9.56
C ASN A 4 -2.04 9.33 -9.19
N ILE A 5 -1.77 9.18 -7.89
CA ILE A 5 -0.90 8.13 -7.38
C ILE A 5 -1.68 7.25 -6.41
N HIS A 6 -1.83 5.99 -6.78
CA HIS A 6 -2.42 4.92 -5.98
C HIS A 6 -1.30 4.26 -5.17
N ILE A 7 -1.39 4.29 -3.85
CA ILE A 7 -0.35 3.77 -2.95
C ILE A 7 -0.77 2.41 -2.40
N VAL A 8 -0.15 1.35 -2.86
CA VAL A 8 -0.26 0.00 -2.29
C VAL A 8 0.82 -0.13 -1.22
N VAL A 9 0.40 -0.26 0.04
CA VAL A 9 1.32 -0.21 1.18
C VAL A 9 1.05 -1.34 2.17
N ALA A 10 2.11 -2.07 2.50
CA ALA A 10 2.15 -2.99 3.61
C ALA A 10 3.54 -2.90 4.25
N MET A 11 3.62 -2.99 5.57
CA MET A 11 4.84 -2.68 6.32
C MET A 11 5.11 -3.69 7.44
N LEU A 12 6.32 -3.67 7.97
CA LEU A 12 6.68 -4.41 9.18
C LEU A 12 6.51 -3.48 10.40
N HIS A 13 5.98 -3.99 11.52
CA HIS A 13 5.68 -3.18 12.70
C HIS A 13 6.93 -2.62 13.40
N ASP A 14 8.12 -3.19 13.12
CA ASP A 14 9.39 -2.69 13.65
C ASP A 14 9.96 -1.52 12.81
N LYS A 15 9.21 -1.04 11.80
CA LYS A 15 9.52 0.18 11.04
C LYS A 15 8.70 1.36 11.53
N ASP A 16 9.17 2.56 11.21
CA ASP A 16 8.43 3.80 11.46
C ASP A 16 7.31 3.96 10.42
N ILE A 17 6.17 3.31 10.68
CA ILE A 17 4.98 3.32 9.83
C ILE A 17 4.44 4.74 9.70
N LYS A 18 4.35 5.47 10.82
CA LYS A 18 3.83 6.83 10.87
C LYS A 18 4.65 7.76 9.99
N ALA A 19 5.96 7.84 10.18
CA ALA A 19 6.82 8.73 9.41
C ALA A 19 6.83 8.36 7.92
N THR A 20 6.73 7.07 7.59
CA THR A 20 6.65 6.61 6.19
C THR A 20 5.35 7.08 5.52
N ILE A 21 4.20 6.95 6.19
CA ILE A 21 2.91 7.40 5.68
C ILE A 21 2.88 8.93 5.58
N GLU A 22 3.39 9.65 6.57
CA GLU A 22 3.50 11.12 6.55
C GLU A 22 4.34 11.61 5.36
N ALA A 23 5.45 10.94 5.04
CA ALA A 23 6.30 11.29 3.91
C ALA A 23 5.63 11.06 2.54
N LEU A 24 4.71 10.10 2.44
CA LEU A 24 4.00 9.75 1.20
C LEU A 24 2.68 10.52 1.03
N THR A 25 2.08 10.99 2.12
CA THR A 25 0.81 11.74 2.13
C THR A 25 0.75 12.89 1.12
N PRO A 26 1.79 13.73 0.92
CA PRO A 26 1.72 14.86 -0.01
C PRO A 26 1.51 14.46 -1.49
N VAL A 27 1.82 13.21 -1.85
CA VAL A 27 1.71 12.72 -3.23
C VAL A 27 0.63 11.65 -3.41
N ALA A 28 0.17 11.05 -2.32
CA ALA A 28 -0.85 10.00 -2.33
C ALA A 28 -2.22 10.56 -2.73
N THR A 29 -2.83 9.98 -3.76
CA THR A 29 -4.21 10.29 -4.14
C THR A 29 -5.18 9.29 -3.55
N GLN A 30 -4.79 8.01 -3.50
CA GLN A 30 -5.59 6.90 -2.98
C GLN A 30 -4.69 5.93 -2.24
N TRP A 31 -5.19 5.33 -1.16
CA TRP A 31 -4.44 4.37 -0.34
C TRP A 31 -5.06 2.98 -0.41
N TYR A 32 -4.20 1.98 -0.47
CA TYR A 32 -4.54 0.56 -0.48
C TYR A 32 -3.69 -0.16 0.58
N PRO A 33 -4.00 0.05 1.88
CA PRO A 33 -3.28 -0.59 2.97
C PRO A 33 -3.56 -2.10 2.99
N ALA A 34 -2.51 -2.89 3.12
CA ALA A 34 -2.58 -4.34 3.22
C ALA A 34 -1.84 -4.86 4.45
N SER A 35 -2.23 -6.04 4.91
CA SER A 35 -1.49 -6.77 5.94
C SER A 35 -0.34 -7.55 5.32
N LEU A 36 0.72 -7.78 6.09
CA LEU A 36 1.71 -8.82 5.81
C LEU A 36 1.49 -10.04 6.72
N THR A 37 2.21 -11.13 6.46
CA THR A 37 2.22 -12.30 7.34
C THR A 37 3.58 -12.47 8.02
N GLY A 38 3.57 -13.08 9.21
CA GLY A 38 4.77 -13.38 9.98
C GLY A 38 4.99 -12.51 11.22
N PRO A 39 6.02 -12.81 12.03
CA PRO A 39 6.17 -12.28 13.39
C PRO A 39 6.49 -10.79 13.46
N ARG A 40 6.84 -10.16 12.32
CA ARG A 40 7.15 -8.73 12.21
C ARG A 40 6.14 -7.97 11.37
N ALA A 41 5.14 -8.66 10.84
CA ALA A 41 4.13 -8.02 10.00
C ALA A 41 3.32 -7.02 10.81
N ALA A 42 3.06 -5.87 10.20
CA ALA A 42 1.94 -5.04 10.61
C ALA A 42 0.69 -5.46 9.84
N THR A 43 -0.45 -5.32 10.50
CA THR A 43 -1.78 -5.47 9.92
C THR A 43 -2.17 -4.19 9.19
N ALA A 44 -3.07 -4.31 8.22
CA ALA A 44 -3.62 -3.14 7.54
C ALA A 44 -4.33 -2.19 8.52
N ASP A 45 -4.93 -2.72 9.59
CA ASP A 45 -5.55 -1.92 10.65
C ASP A 45 -4.53 -1.04 11.38
N GLU A 46 -3.33 -1.56 11.68
CA GLU A 46 -2.24 -0.77 12.26
C GLU A 46 -1.78 0.35 11.32
N LEU A 47 -1.76 0.11 10.00
CA LEU A 47 -1.43 1.14 9.01
C LEU A 47 -2.53 2.21 8.94
N CYS A 48 -3.80 1.80 8.98
CA CYS A 48 -4.96 2.69 8.91
C CYS A 48 -5.01 3.72 10.05
N GLN A 49 -4.37 3.45 11.19
CA GLN A 49 -4.26 4.42 12.29
C GLN A 49 -3.54 5.72 11.91
N TYR A 50 -2.75 5.70 10.83
CA TYR A 50 -1.97 6.85 10.36
C TYR A 50 -2.49 7.39 9.01
N LEU A 51 -3.54 6.79 8.46
CA LEU A 51 -4.14 7.17 7.19
C LEU A 51 -5.39 8.03 7.41
N PRO A 52 -5.87 8.77 6.38
CA PRO A 52 -7.18 9.39 6.43
C PRO A 52 -8.27 8.33 6.64
N ASP A 53 -9.31 8.66 7.41
CA ASP A 53 -10.40 7.73 7.71
C ASP A 53 -11.06 7.13 6.46
N GLY A 54 -11.56 5.90 6.58
CA GLY A 54 -12.37 5.25 5.55
C GLY A 54 -11.60 4.56 4.44
N GLN A 55 -10.30 4.28 4.61
CA GLN A 55 -9.57 3.45 3.66
C GLN A 55 -10.10 2.02 3.68
N VAL A 56 -10.33 1.46 2.49
CA VAL A 56 -10.54 0.02 2.34
C VAL A 56 -9.19 -0.65 2.54
N HIS A 57 -9.13 -1.59 3.48
CA HIS A 57 -7.96 -2.40 3.75
C HIS A 57 -8.06 -3.80 3.14
N PHE A 58 -6.90 -4.45 2.97
CA PHE A 58 -6.78 -5.74 2.30
C PHE A 58 -5.99 -6.74 3.15
N GLU A 59 -6.29 -8.03 2.94
CA GLU A 59 -5.62 -9.12 3.67
C GLU A 59 -4.16 -9.28 3.26
N ASN A 60 -3.82 -8.98 1.99
CA ASN A 60 -2.46 -9.11 1.47
C ASN A 60 -2.15 -8.05 0.38
N PRO A 61 -0.86 -7.83 0.05
CA PRO A 61 -0.43 -6.87 -0.95
C PRO A 61 -0.99 -7.09 -2.37
N VAL A 62 -1.22 -8.35 -2.76
CA VAL A 62 -1.72 -8.71 -4.09
C VAL A 62 -3.15 -8.23 -4.28
N ASP A 63 -4.03 -8.46 -3.29
CA ASP A 63 -5.41 -8.00 -3.33
C ASP A 63 -5.50 -6.47 -3.35
N ALA A 64 -4.67 -5.79 -2.56
CA ALA A 64 -4.55 -4.34 -2.58
C ALA A 64 -4.10 -3.82 -3.95
N PHE A 65 -3.13 -4.50 -4.57
CA PHE A 65 -2.63 -4.15 -5.89
C PHE A 65 -3.66 -4.36 -7.00
N GLU A 66 -4.40 -5.47 -7.00
CA GLU A 66 -5.48 -5.70 -7.97
C GLU A 66 -6.61 -4.69 -7.81
N SER A 67 -6.95 -4.33 -6.57
CA SER A 67 -7.88 -3.24 -6.31
C SER A 67 -7.36 -1.91 -6.87
N ALA A 68 -6.09 -1.55 -6.62
CA ALA A 68 -5.48 -0.36 -7.21
C ALA A 68 -5.54 -0.37 -8.75
N ARG A 69 -5.26 -1.52 -9.36
CA ARG A 69 -5.30 -1.70 -10.82
C ARG A 69 -6.69 -1.52 -11.42
N SER A 70 -7.72 -2.04 -10.75
CA SER A 70 -9.11 -1.87 -11.21
C SER A 70 -9.61 -0.43 -11.13
N HIS A 71 -9.05 0.39 -10.22
CA HIS A 71 -9.43 1.80 -10.05
C HIS A 71 -8.55 2.77 -10.85
N ALA A 72 -7.31 2.39 -11.15
CA ALA A 72 -6.37 3.21 -11.90
C ALA A 72 -6.81 3.41 -13.36
N LYS A 73 -6.61 4.63 -13.87
CA LYS A 73 -6.91 5.01 -15.25
C LYS A 73 -5.62 5.21 -16.04
N ALA A 74 -5.75 5.35 -17.36
CA ALA A 74 -4.63 5.68 -18.23
C ALA A 74 -3.96 6.99 -17.77
N GLY A 75 -2.66 6.91 -17.46
CA GLY A 75 -1.87 8.05 -16.98
C GLY A 75 -1.72 8.12 -15.46
N ASP A 76 -2.47 7.31 -14.69
CA ASP A 76 -2.28 7.16 -13.25
C ASP A 76 -1.03 6.31 -12.96
N VAL A 77 -0.54 6.40 -11.72
CA VAL A 77 0.61 5.63 -11.22
C VAL A 77 0.17 4.76 -10.05
N ILE A 78 0.54 3.49 -10.07
CA ILE A 78 0.44 2.61 -8.90
C ILE A 78 1.84 2.47 -8.30
N LEU A 79 2.00 2.90 -7.06
CA LEU A 79 3.23 2.76 -6.29
C LEU A 79 3.05 1.65 -5.25
N VAL A 80 3.82 0.57 -5.40
CA VAL A 80 3.91 -0.53 -4.43
C VAL A 80 5.10 -0.27 -3.52
N VAL A 81 4.87 -0.13 -2.22
CA VAL A 81 5.86 0.41 -1.26
C VAL A 81 5.67 -0.15 0.16
N GLY A 82 6.65 0.09 1.03
CA GLY A 82 6.57 -0.16 2.48
C GLY A 82 7.51 -1.28 2.94
N SER A 83 7.59 -2.38 2.21
CA SER A 83 8.47 -3.52 2.54
C SER A 83 8.92 -4.26 1.29
N PHE A 84 10.06 -4.94 1.37
CA PHE A 84 10.50 -5.89 0.35
C PHE A 84 9.52 -7.06 0.19
N HIS A 85 8.83 -7.46 1.26
CA HIS A 85 7.78 -8.50 1.18
C HIS A 85 6.62 -8.01 0.30
N THR A 86 6.15 -6.78 0.53
CA THR A 86 5.10 -6.13 -0.28
C THR A 86 5.46 -6.07 -1.76
N VAL A 87 6.67 -5.61 -2.08
CA VAL A 87 7.13 -5.52 -3.47
C VAL A 87 7.34 -6.91 -4.07
N GLY A 88 7.91 -7.85 -3.32
CA GLY A 88 8.16 -9.21 -3.78
C GLY A 88 6.89 -9.96 -4.14
N GLU A 89 5.89 -9.96 -3.26
CA GLU A 89 4.60 -10.63 -3.47
C GLU A 89 3.87 -10.07 -4.70
N VAL A 90 3.81 -8.74 -4.85
CA VAL A 90 3.17 -8.11 -6.01
C VAL A 90 3.97 -8.37 -7.29
N LEU A 91 5.30 -8.34 -7.24
CA LEU A 91 6.14 -8.58 -8.41
C LEU A 91 6.01 -10.02 -8.91
N GLU A 92 5.97 -10.99 -8.00
CA GLU A 92 5.75 -12.41 -8.33
C GLU A 92 4.39 -12.61 -9.00
N HIS A 93 3.32 -12.04 -8.44
CA HIS A 93 1.98 -12.09 -9.03
C HIS A 93 1.88 -11.36 -10.38
N TRP A 94 2.54 -10.21 -10.54
CA TRP A 94 2.46 -9.43 -11.78
C TRP A 94 3.20 -10.07 -12.96
N GLN A 95 4.22 -10.87 -12.68
CA GLN A 95 5.04 -11.51 -13.70
C GLN A 95 4.53 -12.88 -14.12
N SER A 96 3.56 -13.45 -13.39
CA SER A 96 2.87 -14.70 -13.76
C SER A 96 1.77 -14.47 -14.80
#